data_AF-A0A381NTA7-F1
#
_entry.id   AF-A0A381NTA7-F1
#
_cell.length_a   1.000
_cell.length_b   1.000
_cell.length_c   1.000
_cell.angle_alpha   90.00
_cell.angle_beta   90.00
_cell.angle_gamma   90.00
#
_symmetry.space_group_name_H-M   'P 1'
#
loop_
_entity.id
_entity.type
_entity.pdbx_description
1 polymer ?
#
loop_
_entity_poly.entity_id
_entity_poly.type
_entity_poly.pdbx_seq_one_letter_code
_entity_poly.pdbx_strand_id
1 'polypeptide(L)'
;MVKPGGRFHIVEFHPIMQTLKKNAGGTVIMAHPYFNDGVIPYEPDGTGSYATPDKPINETTYEWVHSIGEVVTAISNAGLIIDRLNEFPFTTGGDFMGCLEEDEPGLWRYPDSKHGVPLTFSIMATKPC
;
A
#
# COMPACT_ATOMS: atom_id res chain seq x y z
N MET A 1 -10.75 6.68 -18.58
CA MET A 1 -10.03 5.75 -19.48
C MET A 1 -8.87 6.47 -20.13
N VAL A 2 -7.69 5.85 -20.19
CA VAL A 2 -6.50 6.42 -20.84
C VAL A 2 -6.71 6.36 -22.36
N LYS A 3 -6.54 7.50 -23.05
CA LYS A 3 -6.66 7.58 -24.52
C LYS A 3 -5.48 6.84 -25.20
N PRO A 4 -5.63 6.36 -26.43
CA PRO A 4 -4.50 5.83 -27.22
C PRO A 4 -3.32 6.81 -27.24
N GLY A 5 -2.10 6.31 -27.05
CA GLY A 5 -0.87 7.09 -26.87
C GLY A 5 -0.71 7.75 -25.49
N GLY A 6 -1.70 7.61 -24.60
CA GLY A 6 -1.67 8.17 -23.24
C GLY A 6 -0.86 7.34 -22.26
N ARG A 7 -0.46 7.97 -21.15
CA ARG A 7 0.29 7.34 -20.05
C ARG A 7 -0.54 7.25 -18.78
N PHE A 8 -0.30 6.19 -18.02
CA PHE A 8 -0.84 5.90 -16.70
C PHE A 8 0.34 5.84 -15.72
N HIS A 9 0.19 6.50 -14.58
CA HIS A 9 1.18 6.52 -13.51
C HIS A 9 0.47 6.33 -12.18
N ILE A 10 0.99 5.44 -11.35
CA ILE A 10 0.58 5.30 -9.95
C ILE A 10 1.81 5.21 -9.05
N VAL A 11 1.67 5.74 -7.85
CA VAL A 11 2.57 5.56 -6.72
C VAL A 11 1.67 5.25 -5.54
N GLU A 12 1.88 4.10 -4.89
CA GLU A 12 0.98 3.61 -3.86
C GLU A 12 1.75 2.81 -2.80
N PHE A 13 1.18 2.72 -1.59
CA PHE A 13 1.71 1.86 -0.55
C PHE A 13 1.79 0.40 -1.02
N HIS A 14 2.87 -0.28 -0.67
CA HIS A 14 3.03 -1.67 -1.03
C HIS A 14 2.05 -2.54 -0.22
N PRO A 15 1.34 -3.52 -0.82
CA PRO A 15 0.32 -4.31 -0.13
C PRO A 15 0.82 -5.05 1.12
N ILE A 16 2.12 -5.30 1.21
CA ILE A 16 2.75 -5.88 2.41
C ILE A 16 2.54 -5.01 3.67
N MET A 17 2.34 -3.70 3.52
CA MET A 17 2.07 -2.80 4.64
C MET A 17 0.75 -3.13 5.32
N GLN A 18 -0.26 -3.60 4.57
CA GLN A 18 -1.52 -4.06 5.15
C GLN A 18 -1.38 -5.46 5.77
N THR A 19 -0.47 -6.30 5.26
CA THR A 19 -0.20 -7.66 5.76
C THR A 19 0.49 -7.65 7.12
N LEU A 20 1.44 -6.74 7.33
CA LEU A 20 2.32 -6.71 8.51
C LEU A 20 1.68 -5.97 9.69
N LYS A 21 1.87 -6.52 10.90
CA LYS A 21 1.43 -5.89 12.15
C LYS A 21 2.42 -6.17 13.27
N LYS A 22 2.69 -5.17 14.10
CA LYS A 22 3.41 -5.36 15.37
C LYS A 22 2.47 -5.94 16.43
N ASN A 23 2.80 -7.11 16.96
CA ASN A 23 2.04 -7.72 18.05
C ASN A 23 2.36 -7.07 19.41
N ALA A 24 1.62 -7.44 20.45
CA ALA A 24 1.80 -6.90 21.80
C ALA A 24 3.20 -7.18 22.40
N GLY A 25 3.88 -8.23 21.94
CA GLY A 25 5.25 -8.57 22.32
C GLY A 25 6.32 -7.82 21.51
N GLY A 26 5.93 -6.90 20.63
CA GLY A 26 6.84 -6.10 19.79
C GLY A 26 7.35 -6.81 18.54
N THR A 27 6.94 -8.05 18.29
CA THR A 27 7.32 -8.81 17.09
C THR A 27 6.43 -8.43 15.92
N VAL A 28 7.03 -8.19 14.75
CA VAL A 28 6.29 -7.97 13.50
C VAL A 28 5.89 -9.33 12.92
N ILE A 29 4.61 -9.50 12.67
CA ILE A 29 4.02 -10.73 12.12
C ILE A 29 3.19 -10.40 10.88
N MET A 30 2.97 -11.40 10.02
CA MET A 30 1.94 -11.34 8.98
C MET A 30 0.60 -11.64 9.65
N ALA A 31 -0.18 -10.59 9.94
CA ALA A 31 -1.46 -10.70 10.63
C ALA A 31 -2.67 -10.66 9.69
N HIS A 32 -2.50 -10.13 8.49
CA HIS A 32 -3.55 -10.00 7.48
C HIS A 32 -3.12 -10.65 6.16
N PRO A 33 -4.06 -11.02 5.27
CA PRO A 33 -3.74 -11.57 3.97
C PRO A 33 -2.91 -10.61 3.11
N TYR A 34 -1.93 -11.13 2.36
CA TYR A 34 -1.27 -10.39 1.28
C TYR A 34 -2.02 -10.54 -0.05
N PHE A 35 -2.53 -11.75 -0.30
CA PHE A 35 -3.38 -12.03 -1.45
C PHE A 35 -4.82 -11.69 -1.10
N ASN A 36 -5.57 -11.26 -2.11
CA ASN A 36 -7.00 -11.02 -1.96
C ASN A 36 -7.73 -12.30 -1.55
N ASP A 37 -8.18 -12.35 -0.29
CA ASP A 37 -8.96 -13.45 0.29
C ASP A 37 -10.41 -13.01 0.59
N GLY A 38 -10.87 -11.96 -0.11
CA GLY A 38 -12.19 -11.36 0.09
C GLY A 38 -12.16 -10.11 0.97
N VAL A 39 -13.33 -9.79 1.53
CA VAL A 39 -13.54 -8.52 2.23
C VAL A 39 -12.96 -8.56 3.65
N ILE A 40 -12.26 -7.49 4.03
CA ILE A 40 -11.75 -7.28 5.38
C ILE A 40 -12.60 -6.18 6.05
N PRO A 41 -13.40 -6.51 7.08
CA PRO A 41 -14.11 -5.50 7.86
C PRO A 41 -13.17 -4.85 8.88
N TYR A 42 -13.19 -3.52 8.91
CA TYR A 42 -12.51 -2.71 9.92
C TYR A 42 -13.58 -1.99 10.74
N GLU A 43 -13.68 -2.39 12.00
CA GLU A 43 -14.57 -1.75 12.96
C GLU A 43 -14.01 -0.39 13.40
N PRO A 44 -14.86 0.61 13.66
CA PRO A 44 -14.42 1.92 14.13
C PRO A 44 -13.69 1.79 15.47
N ASP A 45 -12.50 2.38 15.57
CA ASP A 45 -11.66 2.40 16.77
C ASP A 45 -11.74 3.73 17.53
N GLY A 46 -12.66 4.62 17.11
CA GLY A 46 -12.84 5.94 17.68
C GLY A 46 -11.85 6.98 17.17
N THR A 47 -10.99 6.64 16.21
CA THR A 47 -10.08 7.59 15.56
C THR A 47 -10.69 8.20 14.30
N GLY A 48 -10.18 9.37 13.90
CA GLY A 48 -10.53 10.01 12.63
C GLY A 48 -9.64 9.54 11.48
N SER A 49 -10.04 9.88 10.25
CA SER A 49 -9.22 9.62 9.07
C SER A 49 -8.02 10.58 8.97
N TYR A 50 -7.07 10.27 8.09
CA TYR A 50 -5.99 11.21 7.74
C TYR A 50 -6.51 12.56 7.24
N ALA A 51 -7.71 12.62 6.65
CA ALA A 51 -8.29 13.85 6.12
C ALA A 51 -9.06 14.66 7.18
N THR A 52 -9.56 13.98 8.22
CA THR A 52 -10.30 14.60 9.33
C THR A 52 -9.96 13.91 10.65
N PRO A 53 -8.75 14.15 11.21
CA PRO A 53 -8.28 13.44 12.40
C PRO A 53 -9.15 13.67 13.63
N ASP A 54 -9.73 14.87 13.74
CA ASP A 54 -10.57 15.29 14.88
C ASP A 54 -12.01 14.77 14.82
N LYS A 55 -12.39 14.04 13.76
CA LYS A 55 -13.75 13.52 13.58
C LYS A 55 -13.72 11.99 13.57
N PRO A 56 -14.17 11.33 14.65
CA PRO A 56 -14.23 9.88 14.72
C PRO A 56 -15.07 9.29 13.59
N ILE A 57 -14.55 8.22 12.98
CA ILE A 57 -15.32 7.36 12.09
C ILE A 57 -16.18 6.45 12.98
N ASN A 58 -17.49 6.36 12.68
CA ASN A 58 -18.43 5.53 13.46
C ASN A 58 -18.98 4.36 12.65
N GLU A 59 -18.58 4.27 11.38
CA GLU A 59 -19.02 3.28 10.41
C GLU A 59 -17.95 2.21 10.22
N THR A 60 -18.37 0.95 10.11
CA THR A 60 -17.49 -0.14 9.67
C THR A 60 -17.03 0.12 8.24
N THR A 61 -15.73 0.11 7.99
CA THR A 61 -15.17 0.16 6.63
C THR A 61 -14.86 -1.25 6.14
N TYR A 62 -14.92 -1.43 4.82
CA TYR A 62 -14.67 -2.71 4.18
C TYR A 62 -13.59 -2.51 3.14
N GLU A 63 -12.51 -3.27 3.26
CA GLU A 63 -11.34 -3.15 2.41
C GLU A 63 -11.03 -4.46 1.70
N TRP A 64 -10.32 -4.35 0.58
CA TRP A 64 -9.80 -5.47 -0.18
C TRP A 64 -8.31 -5.24 -0.41
N VAL A 65 -7.52 -6.28 -0.17
CA VAL A 65 -6.09 -6.25 -0.48
C VAL A 65 -5.92 -6.65 -1.94
N HIS A 66 -5.14 -5.88 -2.68
CA HIS A 66 -4.76 -6.20 -4.05
C HIS A 66 -3.25 -6.39 -4.11
N SER A 67 -2.82 -7.62 -4.39
CA SER A 67 -1.42 -7.93 -4.59
C SER A 67 -0.86 -7.18 -5.80
N ILE A 68 0.47 -6.99 -5.86
CA ILE A 68 1.13 -6.37 -7.02
C ILE A 68 0.79 -7.14 -8.31
N GLY A 69 0.70 -8.47 -8.22
CA GLY A 69 0.32 -9.32 -9.34
C GLY A 69 -1.09 -9.01 -9.88
N GLU A 70 -2.07 -8.78 -9.00
CA GLU A 70 -3.42 -8.39 -9.41
C GLU A 70 -3.43 -7.01 -10.07
N VAL A 71 -2.71 -6.03 -9.50
CA VAL A 71 -2.63 -4.67 -10.07
C VAL A 71 -1.99 -4.69 -11.45
N VAL A 72 -0.84 -5.36 -11.59
CA VAL A 72 -0.12 -5.55 -12.87
C VAL A 72 -1.02 -6.22 -13.91
N THR A 73 -1.71 -7.29 -13.51
CA THR A 73 -2.60 -8.04 -14.40
C THR A 73 -3.81 -7.19 -14.82
N ALA A 74 -4.39 -6.41 -13.91
CA ALA A 74 -5.51 -5.51 -14.21
C ALA A 74 -5.12 -4.42 -15.22
N ILE A 75 -3.94 -3.82 -15.06
CA ILE A 75 -3.40 -2.83 -16.01
C ILE A 75 -3.19 -3.46 -17.39
N SER A 76 -2.63 -4.68 -17.43
CA SER A 76 -2.43 -5.42 -18.68
C SER A 76 -3.76 -5.76 -19.36
N ASN A 77 -4.75 -6.25 -18.60
CA ASN A 77 -6.09 -6.57 -19.10
C ASN A 77 -6.86 -5.33 -19.60
N ALA A 78 -6.58 -4.15 -19.06
CA ALA A 78 -7.08 -2.88 -19.60
C ALA A 78 -6.42 -2.49 -20.94
N GLY A 79 -5.48 -3.31 -21.43
CA GLY A 79 -4.76 -3.15 -22.69
C GLY A 79 -3.71 -2.04 -22.64
N LEU A 80 -3.12 -1.78 -21.47
CA LEU A 80 -1.94 -0.95 -21.33
C LEU A 80 -0.68 -1.84 -21.31
N ILE A 81 0.43 -1.31 -21.80
CA ILE A 81 1.74 -1.94 -21.71
C ILE A 81 2.44 -1.35 -20.50
N ILE A 82 2.90 -2.21 -19.58
CA ILE A 82 3.68 -1.77 -18.43
C ILE A 82 5.09 -1.43 -18.91
N ASP A 83 5.46 -0.16 -18.72
CA ASP A 83 6.77 0.36 -19.10
C ASP A 83 7.77 0.16 -17.95
N ARG A 84 7.31 0.36 -16.71
CA ARG A 84 8.12 0.21 -15.49
C ARG A 84 7.26 -0.20 -14.30
N LEU A 85 7.82 -1.06 -13.46
CA LEU A 85 7.40 -1.34 -12.09
C LEU A 85 8.62 -1.11 -11.20
N ASN A 86 8.51 -0.24 -10.20
CA ASN A 86 9.55 -0.02 -9.20
C ASN A 86 8.99 -0.24 -7.80
N GLU A 87 9.79 -0.82 -6.93
CA GLU A 87 9.50 -0.97 -5.50
C GLU A 87 10.56 -0.22 -4.70
N PHE A 88 10.14 0.41 -3.62
CA PHE A 88 10.96 1.30 -2.81
C PHE A 88 10.97 0.86 -1.35
N PRO A 89 12.14 0.94 -0.67
CA PRO A 89 12.26 0.53 0.72
C PRO A 89 11.81 1.61 1.72
N PHE A 90 11.00 2.58 1.28
CA PHE A 90 10.44 3.67 2.09
C PHE A 90 8.97 3.90 1.77
N THR A 91 8.29 4.58 2.68
CA THR A 91 6.95 5.15 2.50
C THR A 91 6.87 6.57 3.07
N THR A 92 5.91 7.37 2.58
CA THR A 92 5.64 8.73 3.09
C THR A 92 4.61 8.78 4.23
N GLY A 93 4.07 7.63 4.63
CA GLY A 93 3.17 7.50 5.79
C GLY A 93 3.36 6.13 6.43
N GLY A 94 4.13 6.06 7.52
CA GLY A 94 4.48 4.81 8.20
C GLY A 94 4.16 4.77 9.68
N ASP A 95 3.66 5.87 10.24
CA ASP A 95 3.30 6.04 11.63
C ASP A 95 2.23 5.04 12.09
N PHE A 96 1.24 4.76 11.23
CA PHE A 96 0.15 3.83 11.53
C PHE A 96 0.59 2.36 11.70
N MET A 97 1.77 1.97 11.18
CA MET A 97 2.24 0.58 11.27
C MET A 97 2.87 0.23 12.62
N GLY A 98 3.35 1.22 13.38
CA GLY A 98 4.02 1.03 14.68
C GLY A 98 5.34 0.23 14.65
N CYS A 99 5.78 -0.22 13.47
CA CYS A 99 7.02 -0.96 13.23
C CYS A 99 7.97 -0.30 12.23
N LEU A 100 7.63 0.91 11.76
CA LEU A 100 8.49 1.71 10.91
C LEU A 100 9.06 2.88 11.72
N GLU A 101 10.26 3.32 11.33
CA GLU A 101 10.94 4.47 11.92
C GLU A 101 11.24 5.50 10.83
N GLU A 102 11.17 6.78 11.19
CA GLU A 102 11.53 7.87 10.30
C GLU A 102 13.06 7.97 10.22
N ASP A 103 13.60 7.76 9.02
CA ASP A 103 15.04 7.77 8.73
C ASP A 103 15.49 9.11 8.12
N GLU A 104 14.61 9.70 7.30
CA GLU A 104 14.75 11.04 6.73
C GLU A 104 13.42 11.79 6.89
N PRO A 105 13.41 13.14 6.88
CA PRO A 105 12.18 13.91 7.05
C PRO A 105 11.06 13.49 6.08
N GLY A 106 9.98 12.93 6.63
CA GLY A 106 8.82 12.42 5.92
C GLY A 106 8.98 11.04 5.28
N LEU A 107 10.11 10.34 5.47
CA LEU A 107 10.37 9.01 4.91
C LEU A 107 10.57 7.97 6.01
N TRP A 108 9.70 6.98 5.99
CA TRP A 108 9.64 5.89 6.95
C TRP A 108 10.23 4.62 6.37
N ARG A 109 11.01 3.89 7.16
CA ARG A 109 11.67 2.63 6.80
C ARG A 109 11.47 1.58 7.88
N TYR A 110 11.67 0.32 7.50
CA TYR A 110 11.76 -0.75 8.48
C TYR A 110 13.14 -0.71 9.15
N PRO A 111 13.22 -0.62 10.50
CA PRO A 111 14.49 -0.51 11.20
C PRO A 111 15.34 -1.78 11.03
N ASP A 112 16.66 -1.62 11.02
CA ASP A 112 17.65 -2.71 10.95
C ASP A 112 17.50 -3.70 9.77
N SER A 113 16.79 -3.31 8.70
CA SER A 113 16.63 -4.17 7.53
C SER A 113 17.83 -4.05 6.57
N LYS A 114 18.76 -5.01 6.65
CA LYS A 114 19.90 -5.14 5.71
C LYS A 114 19.45 -5.27 4.24
N HIS A 115 18.28 -5.85 4.01
CA HIS A 115 17.79 -6.20 2.67
C HIS A 115 16.68 -5.28 2.17
N GLY A 116 16.20 -4.34 3.01
CA GLY A 116 15.04 -3.50 2.72
C GLY A 116 13.71 -4.27 2.80
N VAL A 117 12.62 -3.54 3.03
CA VAL A 117 11.24 -4.05 2.94
C VAL A 117 10.53 -3.21 1.89
N PRO A 118 9.82 -3.78 0.89
CA PRO A 118 9.10 -2.97 -0.08
C PRO A 118 7.92 -2.28 0.61
N LEU A 119 7.96 -0.95 0.71
CA LEU A 119 6.94 -0.16 1.41
C LEU A 119 6.14 0.73 0.45
N THR A 120 6.67 1.05 -0.72
CA THR A 120 5.96 1.79 -1.76
C THR A 120 6.27 1.15 -3.11
N PHE A 121 5.33 1.19 -4.03
CA PHE A 121 5.58 0.82 -5.42
C PHE A 121 5.09 1.91 -6.37
N SER A 122 5.65 1.91 -7.58
CA SER A 122 5.16 2.74 -8.68
C SER A 122 5.03 1.93 -9.95
N ILE A 123 4.00 2.22 -10.73
CA ILE A 123 3.81 1.66 -12.07
C ILE A 123 3.66 2.80 -13.07
N MET A 124 4.39 2.69 -14.18
CA MET A 124 4.18 3.47 -15.39
C MET A 124 3.73 2.53 -16.49
N ALA A 125 2.65 2.90 -17.19
CA ALA A 125 2.14 2.13 -18.30
C ALA A 125 1.64 3.05 -19.42
N THR A 126 1.72 2.57 -20.67
CA THR A 126 1.31 3.33 -21.86
C THR A 126 0.19 2.60 -22.57
N LYS A 127 -0.84 3.34 -23.01
CA LYS A 127 -1.87 2.82 -23.90
C LYS A 127 -1.33 2.87 -25.34
N PRO A 128 -1.22 1.73 -26.05
CA PRO A 128 -0.82 1.73 -27.45
C PRO A 128 -1.73 2.62 -28.31
N CYS A 129 -1.18 3.18 -29.38
CA CYS A 129 -1.92 3.96 -30.37
C CYS A 129 -2.89 3.10 -31.19
#